data_AF-A0AA89BYL9-F1
#
_entry.id   AF-A0AA89BYL9-F1
#
_cell.length_a   1.000
_cell.length_b   1.000
_cell.length_c   1.000
_cell.angle_alpha   90.00
_cell.angle_beta   90.00
_cell.angle_gamma   90.00
#
_symmetry.space_group_name_H-M   'P 1'
#
loop_
_entity.id
_entity.type
_entity.pdbx_description
1 polymer ?
#
loop_
_entity_poly.entity_id
_entity_poly.type
_entity_poly.pdbx_seq_one_letter_code
_entity_poly.pdbx_strand_id
1 'polypeptide(L)' 'MVKRCAHGTCNSDDRYPERVQGVKFLPFPKPKSNLKKCLKWIKACNRPSYQLNIHTITRNTYVCSKVR' A
#
# COMPACT_ATOMS: atom_id res chain seq x y z
N MET A 1 6.36 -12.89 5.07
CA MET A 1 6.60 -11.49 4.64
C MET A 1 5.54 -10.61 5.27
N VAL A 2 5.96 -9.57 5.98
CA VAL A 2 5.08 -8.65 6.71
C VAL A 2 4.28 -7.79 5.72
N LYS A 3 2.96 -7.77 5.87
CA LYS A 3 2.06 -6.92 5.07
C LYS A 3 1.76 -5.65 5.85
N ARG A 4 2.29 -4.53 5.35
CA ARG A 4 2.00 -3.19 5.86
C ARG A 4 1.30 -2.36 4.80
N CYS A 5 0.30 -1.57 5.22
CA CYS A 5 -0.37 -0.65 4.32
C CYS A 5 0.57 0.48 3.89
N ALA A 6 0.62 0.74 2.58
CA ALA A 6 1.41 1.82 1.99
C ALA A 6 0.76 3.21 2.14
N HIS A 7 -0.51 3.29 2.55
CA HIS A 7 -1.18 4.58 2.77
C HIS A 7 -0.52 5.33 3.95
N GLY A 8 -0.23 6.62 3.77
CA GLY A 8 0.64 7.40 4.66
C GLY A 8 0.15 7.48 6.11
N THR A 9 -1.16 7.58 6.29
CA THR A 9 -1.81 7.70 7.60
C THR A 9 -2.35 6.39 8.13
N CYS A 10 -2.11 5.27 7.43
CA CYS A 10 -2.59 3.96 7.85
C CYS A 10 -1.49 3.21 8.61
N ASN A 11 -1.86 2.64 9.76
CA ASN A 11 -0.99 1.84 10.60
C ASN A 11 -1.36 0.34 10.58
N SER A 12 -2.20 -0.10 9.63
CA SER A 12 -2.53 -1.52 9.44
C SER A 12 -1.28 -2.28 8.99
N ASP A 13 -0.91 -3.25 9.81
CA ASP A 13 0.32 -4.02 9.73
C ASP A 13 0.02 -5.41 10.32
N ASP A 14 0.27 -6.47 9.55
CA ASP A 14 -0.12 -7.84 9.91
C ASP A 14 0.66 -8.42 11.10
N ARG A 15 1.73 -7.75 11.55
CA ARG A 15 2.40 -8.07 12.82
C ARG A 15 1.53 -7.80 14.03
N TYR A 16 0.51 -6.96 13.88
CA TYR A 16 -0.41 -6.52 14.92
C TYR A 16 -1.83 -6.98 14.56
N PRO A 17 -2.19 -8.26 14.83
CA PRO A 17 -3.45 -8.86 14.42
C PRO A 17 -4.68 -8.07 14.92
N GLU A 18 -4.58 -7.43 16.08
CA GLU A 18 -5.62 -6.58 16.65
C GLU A 18 -5.96 -5.36 15.78
N ARG A 19 -5.03 -4.91 14.93
CA ARG A 19 -5.19 -3.73 14.05
C ARG A 19 -5.68 -4.06 12.65
N VAL A 20 -5.71 -5.35 12.30
CA VAL A 20 -6.04 -5.86 10.96
C VAL A 20 -7.25 -6.78 10.94
N GLN A 21 -7.97 -6.93 12.06
CA GLN A 21 -9.22 -7.67 12.12
C GLN A 21 -10.23 -7.15 11.08
N GLY A 22 -10.68 -8.03 10.18
CA GLY A 22 -11.61 -7.69 9.10
C GLY A 22 -11.01 -6.91 7.92
N VAL A 23 -9.70 -6.65 7.92
CA VAL A 23 -9.03 -5.85 6.89
C VAL A 23 -8.32 -6.76 5.89
N LYS A 24 -8.54 -6.53 4.59
CA LYS A 24 -7.86 -7.24 3.50
C LYS A 24 -6.70 -6.38 2.98
N PHE A 25 -5.57 -7.01 2.68
CA PHE A 25 -4.44 -6.34 2.01
C PHE A 25 -4.50 -6.58 0.51
N LEU A 26 -4.70 -5.50 -0.24
CA LEU A 26 -4.73 -5.49 -1.70
C LEU A 26 -3.32 -5.23 -2.26
N PRO A 27 -2.83 -6.04 -3.21
CA PRO A 27 -1.52 -5.83 -3.79
C PRO A 27 -1.49 -4.54 -4.61
N PHE A 28 -0.40 -3.78 -4.46
CA PHE A 28 -0.20 -2.55 -5.22
C PHE A 28 -0.03 -2.86 -6.73
N PRO A 29 -0.70 -2.11 -7.64
CA PRO A 29 -0.50 -2.23 -9.08
C PRO A 29 0.96 -2.05 -9.46
N LYS A 30 1.51 -2.96 -10.27
CA LYS A 30 2.93 -2.90 -10.62
C LYS A 30 3.17 -1.88 -11.74
N PRO A 31 4.23 -1.06 -11.66
CA PRO A 31 4.57 -0.11 -12.72
C PRO A 31 4.71 -0.79 -14.09
N LYS A 32 5.36 -1.96 -14.12
CA LYS A 32 5.56 -2.75 -15.35
C LYS A 32 4.27 -3.26 -15.98
N SER A 33 3.24 -3.55 -15.18
CA SER A 33 1.96 -4.09 -15.67
C SER A 33 0.95 -3.00 -15.98
N ASN A 34 0.87 -1.95 -15.16
CA ASN A 34 -0.05 -0.83 -15.38
C ASN A 34 0.45 0.43 -14.66
N LEU A 35 1.29 1.20 -15.35
CA LEU A 35 1.88 2.44 -14.83
C LEU A 35 0.82 3.48 -14.45
N LYS A 36 -0.22 3.68 -15.28
CA LYS A 36 -1.27 4.67 -15.01
C LYS A 36 -2.01 4.38 -13.71
N LYS A 37 -2.38 3.12 -13.46
CA LYS A 37 -3.06 2.69 -12.22
C LYS A 37 -2.13 2.79 -11.02
N CYS A 38 -0.86 2.43 -11.18
CA CYS A 38 0.17 2.56 -10.17
C CYS A 38 0.34 4.01 -9.70
N LEU A 39 0.51 4.96 -10.62
CA LEU A 39 0.63 6.40 -10.30
C LEU A 39 -0.61 6.94 -9.58
N LYS A 40 -1.82 6.53 -10.00
CA LYS A 40 -3.06 6.89 -9.30
C LYS A 40 -3.06 6.42 -7.84
N TRP A 41 -2.61 5.19 -7.59
CA TRP A 41 -2.51 4.67 -6.23
C TRP A 41 -1.45 5.40 -5.41
N ILE A 42 -0.28 5.72 -5.97
CA ILE A 42 0.77 6.48 -5.28
C ILE A 42 0.21 7.82 -4.81
N LYS A 43 -0.46 8.54 -5.71
CA LYS A 43 -1.12 9.82 -5.39
C LYS A 43 -2.18 9.65 -4.30
N ALA A 44 -3.00 8.60 -4.36
CA ALA A 44 -4.03 8.32 -3.36
C ALA A 44 -3.46 7.90 -1.99
N CYS A 45 -2.25 7.33 -1.94
CA CYS A 45 -1.60 6.95 -0.69
C CYS A 45 -1.11 8.15 0.14
N ASN A 46 -1.09 9.36 -0.44
CA ASN A 46 -0.68 10.61 0.20
C ASN A 46 0.61 10.48 1.03
N ARG A 47 1.61 9.79 0.45
CA ARG A 47 2.95 9.66 1.03
C ARG A 47 3.94 10.58 0.29
N PRO A 48 4.99 11.05 0.97
CA PRO A 48 6.08 11.74 0.30
C PRO A 48 6.71 10.87 -0.79
N SER A 49 7.06 11.49 -1.92
CA SER A 49 7.62 10.81 -3.10
C SER A 49 8.93 10.07 -2.81
N TYR A 50 9.72 10.52 -1.83
CA TYR A 50 10.93 9.82 -1.40
C TYR A 50 10.64 8.48 -0.67
N GLN A 51 9.44 8.32 -0.09
CA GLN A 51 9.04 7.08 0.60
C GLN A 51 8.24 6.13 -0.29
N LEU A 52 7.42 6.67 -1.19
CA LEU A 52 6.55 5.88 -2.07
C LEU A 52 6.58 6.46 -3.48
N ASN A 53 7.32 5.79 -4.37
CA ASN A 53 7.40 6.10 -5.80
C ASN A 53 7.42 4.82 -6.64
N ILE A 54 7.47 4.98 -7.96
CA ILE A 54 7.45 3.87 -8.91
C ILE A 54 8.61 2.88 -8.74
N HIS A 55 9.76 3.33 -8.23
CA HIS A 55 10.96 2.49 -8.02
C HIS A 55 10.91 1.74 -6.69
N THR A 56 10.21 2.27 -5.69
CA THR A 56 10.06 1.63 -4.36
C THR A 56 8.95 0.58 -4.32
N ILE A 57 8.08 0.53 -5.33
CA ILE A 57 6.97 -0.44 -5.38
C ILE A 57 7.52 -1.82 -5.74
N THR A 58 7.40 -2.75 -4.80
CA THR A 58 7.82 -4.15 -4.96
C THR A 58 6.62 -5.08 -4.99
N ARG A 59 6.84 -6.40 -5.14
CA ARG A 59 5.79 -7.41 -5.01
C ARG A 59 5.05 -7.32 -3.68
N ASN A 60 5.72 -6.84 -2.63
CA ASN A 60 5.25 -6.82 -1.25
C ASN A 60 4.69 -5.47 -0.79
N THR A 61 4.42 -4.58 -1.74
CA THR A 61 3.68 -3.34 -1.45
C THR A 61 2.19 -3.64 -1.48
N TYR A 62 1.48 -3.26 -0.42
CA TYR A 62 0.05 -3.49 -0.26
C TYR A 62 -0.68 -2.22 0.21
N VAL A 63 -1.97 -2.12 -0.07
CA VAL A 63 -2.89 -1.15 0.53
C VAL A 63 -4.00 -1.92 1.20
N CYS A 64 -4.38 -1.54 2.41
CA CYS A 64 -5.44 -2.23 3.14
C CYS A 64 -6.84 -1.77 2.70
N SER A 65 -7.85 -2.62 2.87
CA SER A 65 -9.26 -2.32 2.58
C SER A 65 -9.96 -1.50 3.68
N LYS A 66 -9.20 -1.01 4.68
CA LYS A 66 -9.76 -0.20 5.77
C LYS A 66 -10.32 1.08 5.17
N VAL A 67 -11.63 1.23 5.22
CA VAL A 67 -12.31 2.49 4.90
C VAL A 67 -12.00 3.44 6.04
N ARG A 68 -11.56 4.65 5.69
CA ARG A 68 -11.16 5.66 6.64
C ARG A 68 -12.37 6.46 7.11
#